data_AF-A0A1H8YGP4-F1
#
_entry.id   AF-A0A1H8YGP4-F1
#
_cell.length_a   1.000
_cell.length_b   1.000
_cell.length_c   1.000
_cell.angle_alpha   90.00
_cell.angle_beta   90.00
_cell.angle_gamma   90.00
#
_symmetry.space_group_name_H-M   'P 1'
#
loop_
_entity.id
_entity.type
_entity.pdbx_description
1 polymer ?
#
loop_
_entity_poly.entity_id
_entity_poly.type
_entity_poly.pdbx_seq_one_letter_code
_entity_poly.pdbx_strand_id
1 'polypeptide(L)' 'MAADELTPHEEHSLLRIADGDGAQDEVEEAAVSRLQSLALVEQRGVSFGLTLMGVRKVAQLKRS' A
#
# COMPACT_ATOMS: atom_id res chain seq x y z
N MET A 1 10.31 14.06 -12.83
CA MET A 1 10.23 13.50 -11.46
C MET A 1 9.40 12.23 -11.54
N ALA A 2 10.05 11.07 -11.63
CA ALA A 2 9.40 9.75 -11.70
C ALA A 2 9.43 9.10 -10.32
N ALA A 3 8.81 9.75 -9.33
CA ALA A 3 8.87 9.35 -7.91
C ALA A 3 7.52 8.82 -7.38
N ASP A 4 6.49 8.74 -8.23
CA ASP A 4 5.11 8.37 -7.87
C ASP A 4 4.64 7.02 -8.46
N GLU A 5 5.51 6.36 -9.22
CA GLU A 5 5.20 5.07 -9.82
C GLU A 5 5.58 3.96 -8.85
N LEU A 6 4.59 3.15 -8.50
CA LEU A 6 4.79 2.00 -7.64
C LEU A 6 5.32 0.85 -8.51
N THR A 7 6.16 0.01 -7.93
CA THR A 7 6.52 -1.25 -8.57
C THR A 7 5.31 -2.20 -8.54
N PRO A 8 5.24 -3.21 -9.43
CA PRO A 8 4.15 -4.19 -9.39
C PRO A 8 3.98 -4.88 -8.02
N HIS A 9 5.09 -5.09 -7.30
CA HIS A 9 5.08 -5.65 -5.95
C HIS A 9 4.46 -4.71 -4.92
N GLU A 10 4.75 -3.42 -5.00
CA GLU A 10 4.16 -2.38 -4.15
C GLU A 10 2.68 -2.17 -4.45
N GLU A 11 2.29 -2.18 -5.73
CA GLU A 11 0.88 -2.12 -6.14
C GLU A 11 0.10 -3.29 -5.59
N HIS A 12 0.61 -4.52 -5.76
CA HIS A 12 -0.01 -5.71 -5.23
C HIS A 12 -0.14 -5.65 -3.70
N SER A 13 0.92 -5.24 -3.01
CA SER A 13 0.91 -5.07 -1.55
C SER A 13 -0.12 -4.03 -1.09
N LEU A 14 -0.21 -2.90 -1.79
CA LEU A 14 -1.17 -1.84 -1.50
C LEU A 14 -2.62 -2.31 -1.70
N LEU A 15 -2.88 -3.10 -2.76
CA LEU A 15 -4.19 -3.70 -3.02
C LEU A 15 -4.58 -4.73 -1.95
N ARG A 16 -3.66 -5.58 -1.52
CA ARG A 16 -3.90 -6.54 -0.44
C ARG A 16 -4.26 -5.86 0.88
N ILE A 17 -3.53 -4.79 1.23
CA ILE A 17 -3.85 -3.96 2.40
C ILE A 17 -5.24 -3.33 2.25
N ALA A 18 -5.60 -2.87 1.04
CA ALA A 18 -6.91 -2.29 0.75
C ALA A 18 -8.07 -3.26 0.95
N ASP A 19 -7.87 -4.53 0.57
CA ASP A 19 -8.89 -5.57 0.64
C ASP A 19 -9.03 -6.19 2.05
N GLY A 20 -8.25 -5.69 3.03
CA GLY A 20 -8.32 -6.12 4.43
C GLY A 20 -7.57 -7.43 4.72
N ASP A 21 -6.84 -7.95 3.74
CA ASP A 21 -6.02 -9.16 3.81
C ASP A 21 -4.62 -8.87 4.39
N GLY A 22 -4.48 -7.75 5.09
CA GLY A 22 -3.23 -7.20 5.61
C GLY A 22 -2.75 -7.85 6.90
N ALA A 23 -2.77 -9.19 6.99
CA ALA A 23 -1.98 -9.88 8.00
C ALA A 23 -0.50 -9.56 7.74
N GLN A 24 0.21 -9.07 8.77
CA GLN A 24 1.61 -8.63 8.65
C GLN A 24 2.54 -9.70 8.07
N ASP A 25 2.17 -10.97 8.16
CA ASP A 25 2.98 -12.12 7.72
C ASP A 25 2.92 -12.39 6.20
N GLU A 26 1.99 -11.79 5.46
CA GLU A 26 1.79 -12.11 4.04
C GLU A 26 2.19 -10.98 3.07
N VAL A 27 2.52 -9.80 3.59
CA VAL A 27 2.92 -8.64 2.78
C VAL A 27 4.42 -8.40 2.95
N GLU A 28 5.15 -8.28 1.85
CA GLU A 28 6.60 -8.11 1.86
C GLU A 28 7.00 -6.83 2.62
N GLU A 29 7.78 -6.98 3.70
CA GLU A 29 8.12 -5.90 4.64
C GLU A 29 8.80 -4.70 3.95
N ALA A 30 9.61 -4.96 2.92
CA ALA A 30 10.25 -3.94 2.11
C ALA A 30 9.22 -3.10 1.32
N ALA A 31 8.19 -3.75 0.75
CA ALA A 31 7.12 -3.06 0.05
C ALA A 31 6.28 -2.22 1.01
N VAL A 32 5.93 -2.76 2.19
CA VAL A 32 5.18 -2.00 3.22
C VAL A 32 5.96 -0.79 3.69
N SER A 33 7.25 -0.95 4.01
CA SER A 33 8.12 0.14 4.43
C SER A 33 8.17 1.25 3.39
N ARG A 34 8.24 0.87 2.10
CA ARG A 34 8.20 1.85 1.00
C ARG A 34 6.84 2.54 0.89
N LEU A 35 5.74 1.81 0.94
CA LEU A 35 4.38 2.37 0.92
C LEU A 35 4.12 3.32 2.10
N GLN A 36 4.67 3.03 3.28
CA GLN A 36 4.64 3.94 4.43
C GLN A 36 5.48 5.20 4.19
N SER A 37 6.68 5.07 3.61
CA SER A 37 7.52 6.23 3.26
C SER A 37 6.86 7.16 2.23
N LEU A 38 5.97 6.61 1.39
CA LEU A 38 5.16 7.33 0.41
C LEU A 38 3.84 7.86 1.01
N ALA A 39 3.62 7.68 2.31
CA ALA A 39 2.40 8.04 3.01
C ALA A 39 1.13 7.42 2.42
N LEU A 40 1.23 6.25 1.79
CA LEU A 40 0.08 5.50 1.25
C LEU A 40 -0.53 4.56 2.29
N VAL A 41 0.32 4.03 3.18
CA VAL A 41 -0.05 3.09 4.24
C VAL A 41 0.37 3.67 5.58
N GLU A 42 -0.40 3.36 6.62
CA GLU A 42 -0.09 3.67 8.02
C GLU A 42 -0.28 2.43 8.89
N GLN A 43 0.49 2.35 9.98
CA GLN A 43 0.31 1.31 10.98
C GLN A 43 -0.85 1.67 11.90
N ARG A 44 -1.80 0.74 12.07
CA ARG A 44 -2.96 0.87 12.96
C ARG A 44 -2.93 -0.27 13.98
N GLY A 45 -2.08 -0.11 15.01
CA GLY A 45 -1.81 -1.17 15.97
C GLY A 45 -1.05 -2.33 15.34
N VAL A 46 -1.66 -3.52 15.30
CA VAL A 46 -1.07 -4.75 14.74
C VAL A 46 -1.37 -4.96 13.25
N SER A 47 -2.10 -4.06 12.62
CA SER A 47 -2.46 -4.15 11.20
C SER A 47 -2.03 -2.90 10.43
N PHE A 48 -2.08 -3.01 9.10
CA PHE A 48 -1.90 -1.88 8.20
C PHE A 48 -3.24 -1.32 7.75
N GLY A 49 -3.30 0.00 7.58
CA GLY A 49 -4.43 0.70 7.00
C GLY A 49 -3.99 1.65 5.90
N LEU A 50 -4.91 1.97 4.99
CA LEU A 50 -4.66 2.99 3.98
C LEU A 50 -4.84 4.40 4.55
N THR A 51 -3.94 5.30 4.15
CA THR A 51 -4.17 6.74 4.29
C THR A 51 -5.14 7.23 3.22
N LEU A 52 -5.55 8.51 3.28
CA LEU A 52 -6.33 9.12 2.20
C LEU A 52 -5.60 9.08 0.84
N MET A 53 -4.27 9.21 0.85
CA MET A 53 -3.46 9.09 -0.37
C MET A 53 -3.44 7.65 -0.88
N GLY A 54 -3.29 6.67 0.01
CA GLY A 54 -3.38 5.25 -0.32
C GLY A 54 -4.71 4.89 -0.97
N VAL A 55 -5.83 5.34 -0.41
CA VAL A 55 -7.18 5.12 -0.98
C VAL A 55 -7.29 5.68 -2.40
N ARG A 56 -6.78 6.89 -2.64
CA ARG A 56 -6.79 7.50 -3.98
C ARG A 56 -5.92 6.73 -4.96
N LYS A 57 -4.74 6.29 -4.54
CA LYS A 57 -3.82 5.49 -5.37
C LYS A 57 -4.45 4.14 -5.74
N VAL A 58 -5.07 3.44 -4.78
CA VAL A 58 -5.82 2.20 -5.04
C VAL A 58 -6.96 2.43 -6.05
N ALA A 59 -7.72 3.52 -5.89
CA ALA A 59 -8.78 3.86 -6.83
C ALA A 59 -8.27 4.18 -8.25
N GLN A 60 -7.03 4.67 -8.40
CA GLN A 60 -6.39 4.83 -9.70
C GLN A 60 -5.99 3.47 -10.28
N LEU A 61 -5.35 2.61 -9.49
CA LEU A 61 -4.90 1.28 -9.92
C LEU A 61 -6.07 0.40 -10.38
N LYS A 62 -7.21 0.41 -9.66
CA LYS A 62 -8.41 -0.36 -10.04
C LYS A 62 -9.11 0.15 -11.31
N ARG A 63 -8.69 1.30 -11.87
CA ARG A 63 -9.24 1.89 -13.11
C ARG A 63 -8.34 1.74 -14.34
N SER A 64 -7.08 1.35 -14.14
CA SER A 64 -6.12 1.02 -15.21
C SER A 64 -6.30 -0.43 -15.66
#